data_AF-A0A969P3E7-F1
#
_entry.id   AF-A0A969P3E7-F1
#
_cell.length_a   1.000
_cell.length_b   1.000
_cell.length_c   1.000
_cell.angle_alpha   90.00
_cell.angle_beta   90.00
_cell.angle_gamma   90.00
#
_symmetry.space_group_name_H-M   'P 1'
#
loop_
_entity.id
_entity.type
_entity.pdbx_description
1 polymer ?
#
loop_
_entity_poly.entity_id
_entity_poly.type
_entity_poly.pdbx_seq_one_letter_code
_entity_poly.pdbx_strand_id
1 'polypeptide(L)'
;MSQGHFAIATRVFLTPTQRQRLDELVRNHDIAIDELLTELLASFLDHLPEGQAETMPAAEDASDILAAELQQRRSELRRLRARAMAHGAAAPAWLTRYIAELEQEIARLEAQAPS
;
A
#
# COMPACT_ATOMS: atom_id res chain seq x y z
N MET A 1 3.04 -41.95 14.85
CA MET A 1 3.71 -41.75 13.54
C MET A 1 2.67 -41.31 12.54
N SER A 2 2.76 -40.05 12.09
CA SER A 2 2.26 -39.48 10.83
C SER A 2 2.30 -37.96 10.99
N GLN A 3 3.48 -37.34 10.79
CA GLN A 3 3.55 -35.89 10.64
C GLN A 3 2.84 -35.57 9.31
N GLY A 4 1.56 -35.24 9.42
CA GLY A 4 0.75 -34.86 8.26
C GLY A 4 1.31 -33.58 7.68
N HIS A 5 1.79 -33.63 6.44
CA HIS A 5 2.16 -32.44 5.70
C HIS A 5 0.85 -31.66 5.45
N PHE A 6 0.65 -30.59 6.19
CA PHE A 6 -0.48 -29.69 6.00
C PHE A 6 -0.02 -28.51 5.16
N ALA A 7 -0.54 -28.40 3.95
CA ALA A 7 -0.27 -27.28 3.07
C ALA A 7 -1.45 -26.30 3.13
N ILE A 8 -1.16 -25.03 3.39
CA ILE A 8 -2.16 -23.96 3.33
C ILE A 8 -2.08 -23.33 1.94
N ALA A 9 -3.16 -23.44 1.18
CA ALA A 9 -3.26 -22.77 -0.11
C ALA A 9 -3.46 -21.27 0.11
N THR A 10 -2.44 -20.47 -0.21
CA THR A 10 -2.45 -19.02 -0.01
C THR A 10 -2.32 -18.30 -1.35
N ARG A 11 -3.18 -17.29 -1.58
CA ARG A 11 -3.03 -16.36 -2.71
C ARG A 11 -2.42 -15.07 -2.21
N VAL A 12 -1.31 -14.66 -2.81
CA VAL A 12 -0.62 -13.41 -2.48
C VAL A 12 -0.73 -12.47 -3.68
N PHE A 13 -1.30 -11.29 -3.47
CA PHE A 13 -1.38 -10.25 -4.48
C PHE A 13 -0.19 -9.32 -4.32
N LEU A 14 0.62 -9.20 -5.37
CA LEU A 14 1.82 -8.38 -5.40
C LEU A 14 1.69 -7.32 -6.47
N THR A 15 2.18 -6.12 -6.18
CA THR A 15 2.46 -5.12 -7.22
C THR A 15 3.58 -5.62 -8.16
N PRO A 16 3.69 -5.10 -9.39
CA PRO A 16 4.76 -5.51 -10.31
C PRO A 16 6.16 -5.37 -9.70
N THR A 17 6.42 -4.28 -8.98
CA THR A 17 7.70 -4.02 -8.31
C THR A 17 7.99 -5.02 -7.19
N GLN A 18 6.98 -5.38 -6.39
CA GLN A 18 7.14 -6.38 -5.33
C GLN A 18 7.38 -7.78 -5.91
N ARG A 19 6.68 -8.14 -6.99
CA ARG A 19 6.89 -9.40 -7.69
C ARG A 19 8.32 -9.50 -8.23
N GLN A 20 8.83 -8.44 -8.87
CA GLN A 20 10.19 -8.43 -9.38
C GLN A 20 11.23 -8.66 -8.26
N ARG A 21 11.06 -8.00 -7.11
CA ARG A 21 11.95 -8.19 -5.95
C ARG A 21 11.90 -9.63 -5.42
N LEU A 22 10.72 -10.24 -5.38
CA LEU A 22 10.58 -11.64 -4.96
C LEU A 22 11.28 -12.59 -5.94
N ASP A 23 11.10 -12.38 -7.25
CA ASP A 23 11.75 -13.19 -8.28
C ASP A 23 13.28 -13.05 -8.24
N GLU A 24 13.81 -11.87 -7.90
CA GLU A 24 15.24 -11.66 -7.64
C GLU A 24 15.73 -12.41 -6.41
N LEU A 25 14.97 -12.39 -5.30
CA LEU A 25 15.32 -13.11 -4.08
C LEU A 25 15.35 -14.63 -4.27
N VAL A 26 14.35 -15.19 -4.95
CA VAL A 26 14.27 -16.62 -5.30
C VAL A 26 15.50 -17.04 -6.11
N ARG A 27 15.86 -16.25 -7.13
CA ARG A 27 17.04 -16.54 -7.97
C ARG A 27 18.35 -16.46 -7.20
N ASN A 28 18.46 -15.55 -6.25
CA ASN A 28 19.70 -15.36 -5.48
C ASN A 28 19.93 -16.44 -4.43
N HIS A 29 18.86 -17.05 -3.90
CA HIS A 29 18.95 -18.05 -2.84
C HIS A 29 18.91 -19.50 -3.35
N ASP A 30 18.59 -19.72 -4.64
CA ASP A 30 18.48 -21.05 -5.27
C ASP A 30 17.55 -22.03 -4.51
N ILE A 31 16.49 -21.48 -3.90
CA ILE A 31 15.47 -22.24 -3.16
C ILE A 31 14.10 -22.08 -3.82
N ALA A 32 13.19 -23.00 -3.51
CA ALA A 32 11.82 -22.92 -4.00
C ALA A 32 11.08 -21.73 -3.37
N ILE A 33 10.11 -21.16 -4.10
CA ILE A 33 9.39 -19.96 -3.67
C ILE A 33 8.60 -20.18 -2.37
N ASP A 34 8.07 -21.38 -2.16
CA ASP A 34 7.37 -21.79 -0.95
C ASP A 34 8.32 -21.91 0.25
N GLU A 35 9.52 -22.45 0.06
CA GLU A 35 10.57 -22.49 1.09
C GLU A 35 11.00 -21.07 1.49
N LEU A 36 11.27 -20.20 0.50
CA LEU A 36 11.63 -18.80 0.75
C LEU A 36 10.53 -18.06 1.51
N LEU A 37 9.27 -18.21 1.09
CA LEU A 37 8.15 -17.56 1.75
C LEU A 37 7.96 -18.07 3.19
N THR A 38 8.21 -19.36 3.43
CA THR A 38 8.15 -19.95 4.78
C THR A 38 9.26 -19.40 5.67
N GLU A 39 10.48 -19.29 5.15
CA GLU A 39 11.63 -18.72 5.88
C GLU A 39 11.42 -17.25 6.20
N LEU A 40 10.97 -16.45 5.22
CA LEU A 40 10.64 -15.03 5.43
C LEU A 40 9.53 -14.85 6.47
N LEU A 41 8.51 -15.69 6.44
CA LEU A 41 7.40 -15.63 7.39
C LEU A 41 7.87 -16.02 8.80
N ALA A 42 8.65 -17.10 8.94
CA ALA A 42 9.22 -17.52 10.21
C ALA A 42 10.11 -16.42 10.79
N SER A 43 11.04 -15.90 9.99
CA SER A 43 11.91 -14.80 10.39
C SER A 43 11.12 -13.56 10.80
N PHE A 44 10.05 -13.21 10.09
CA PHE A 44 9.21 -12.07 10.44
C PHE A 44 8.52 -12.28 11.79
N LEU A 45 7.97 -13.47 12.03
CA LEU A 45 7.29 -13.81 13.29
C LEU A 45 8.26 -13.87 14.48
N ASP A 46 9.48 -14.37 14.28
CA ASP A 46 10.51 -14.42 15.34
C ASP A 46 10.93 -13.04 15.84
N HIS A 47 10.80 -12.01 14.99
CA HIS A 47 11.14 -10.63 15.32
C HIS A 47 9.92 -9.80 15.75
N LEU A 48 8.73 -10.41 15.80
CA LEU A 48 7.53 -9.76 16.25
C LEU A 48 7.52 -9.72 17.80
N PRO A 49 7.38 -8.55 18.45
CA PRO A 49 7.23 -8.49 19.89
C PRO A 49 5.98 -9.27 20.34
N GLU A 50 6.09 -10.10 21.39
CA GLU A 50 4.94 -10.77 22.00
C GLU A 50 3.86 -9.73 22.34
N GLY A 51 2.74 -9.78 21.61
CA GLY A 51 1.63 -8.80 21.70
C GLY A 51 1.27 -8.09 20.39
N GLN A 52 2.05 -8.24 19.31
CA GLN A 52 1.72 -7.68 17.98
C GLN A 52 1.14 -8.70 16.98
N ALA A 53 0.89 -9.94 17.41
CA ALA A 53 0.32 -10.99 16.55
C ALA A 53 -1.08 -10.64 16.00
N GLU A 54 -1.72 -9.59 16.52
CA GLU A 54 -2.99 -9.04 16.02
C GLU A 54 -2.78 -7.60 15.54
N THR A 55 -2.24 -7.43 14.34
CA THR A 55 -2.55 -6.26 13.50
C THR A 55 -2.22 -6.59 12.05
N MET A 56 -2.86 -7.63 11.51
CA MET A 56 -3.40 -7.41 10.16
C MET A 56 -4.38 -6.26 10.33
N PRO A 57 -4.25 -5.13 9.60
CA PRO A 57 -5.32 -4.15 9.60
C PRO A 57 -6.57 -4.93 9.22
N ALA A 58 -7.59 -4.91 10.09
CA ALA A 58 -8.89 -5.37 9.66
C ALA A 58 -9.21 -4.63 8.35
N ALA A 59 -10.02 -5.22 7.45
CA ALA A 59 -10.45 -4.49 6.26
C ALA A 59 -11.06 -3.11 6.61
N GLU A 60 -11.56 -2.97 7.84
CA GLU A 60 -11.98 -1.73 8.49
C GLU A 60 -10.83 -0.71 8.66
N ASP A 61 -9.66 -1.12 9.16
CA ASP A 61 -8.47 -0.26 9.28
C ASP A 61 -7.93 0.17 7.91
N ALA A 62 -7.97 -0.70 6.90
CA ALA A 62 -7.55 -0.35 5.54
C ALA A 62 -8.49 0.70 4.91
N SER A 63 -9.79 0.59 5.17
CA SER A 63 -10.79 1.58 4.77
C SER A 63 -10.58 2.91 5.51
N ASP A 64 -10.29 2.86 6.81
CA ASP A 64 -10.04 4.05 7.63
C ASP A 64 -8.73 4.76 7.25
N ILE A 65 -7.68 4.00 6.95
CA ILE A 65 -6.41 4.54 6.43
C ILE A 65 -6.64 5.19 5.06
N LEU A 66 -7.38 4.54 4.16
CA LEU A 66 -7.72 5.10 2.85
C LEU A 66 -8.57 6.37 3.00
N ALA A 67 -9.57 6.37 3.90
CA ALA A 67 -10.40 7.53 4.18
C ALA A 67 -9.59 8.70 4.76
N ALA A 68 -8.64 8.41 5.66
CA ALA A 68 -7.75 9.41 6.22
C ALA A 68 -6.81 10.00 5.16
N GLU A 69 -6.24 9.18 4.28
CA GLU A 69 -5.41 9.65 3.17
C GLU A 69 -6.21 10.52 2.20
N LEU A 70 -7.41 10.09 1.83
CA LEU A 70 -8.31 10.82 0.94
C LEU A 70 -8.70 12.19 1.55
N GLN A 71 -8.96 12.22 2.87
CA GLN A 71 -9.23 13.46 3.59
C GLN A 71 -8.02 14.40 3.63
N GLN A 72 -6.81 13.85 3.84
CA GLN A 72 -5.57 14.62 3.79
C GLN A 72 -5.37 15.25 2.41
N ARG A 73 -5.51 14.46 1.33
CA ARG A 73 -5.36 14.93 -0.06
C ARG A 73 -6.41 16.00 -0.42
N ARG A 74 -7.67 15.82 -0.02
CA ARG A 74 -8.72 16.85 -0.18
C ARG A 74 -8.40 18.14 0.58
N SER A 75 -7.78 18.05 1.75
CA SER A 75 -7.36 19.24 2.51
C SER A 75 -6.21 19.98 1.81
N GLU A 76 -5.25 19.25 1.24
CA GLU A 76 -4.15 19.81 0.45
C GLU A 76 -4.68 20.48 -0.82
N LEU A 77 -5.59 19.82 -1.55
CA LEU A 77 -6.24 20.39 -2.72
C LEU A 77 -6.96 21.71 -2.40
N ARG A 78 -7.70 21.77 -1.28
CA ARG A 78 -8.35 23.01 -0.82
C ARG A 78 -7.34 24.14 -0.58
N ARG A 79 -6.21 23.84 0.07
CA ARG A 79 -5.14 24.81 0.32
C ARG A 79 -4.51 25.31 -0.98
N LEU A 80 -4.20 24.40 -1.92
CA LEU A 80 -3.60 24.73 -3.20
C LEU A 80 -4.55 25.55 -4.09
N ARG A 81 -5.84 25.20 -4.12
CA ARG A 81 -6.87 25.98 -4.83
C ARG A 81 -7.02 27.39 -4.23
N ALA A 82 -7.04 27.52 -2.90
CA ALA A 82 -7.07 28.83 -2.25
C ALA A 82 -5.83 29.67 -2.59
N ARG A 83 -4.65 29.03 -2.62
CA ARG A 83 -3.40 29.69 -3.05
C ARG A 83 -3.44 30.09 -4.52
N ALA A 84 -3.94 29.24 -5.40
CA ALA A 84 -4.10 29.56 -6.82
C ALA A 84 -5.07 30.73 -7.02
N MET A 85 -6.20 30.76 -6.30
CA MET A 85 -7.14 31.89 -6.33
C MET A 85 -6.50 33.18 -5.80
N ALA A 86 -5.70 33.12 -4.74
CA ALA A 86 -4.98 34.27 -4.21
C ALA A 86 -3.95 34.85 -5.20
N HIS A 87 -3.34 33.99 -6.03
CA HIS A 87 -2.46 34.42 -7.12
C HIS A 87 -3.22 34.86 -8.39
N GLY A 88 -4.49 34.46 -8.55
CA GLY A 88 -5.32 34.82 -9.70
C GLY A 88 -4.65 34.47 -11.03
N ALA A 89 -4.60 35.45 -11.94
CA ALA A 89 -3.94 35.29 -13.25
C ALA A 89 -2.40 35.13 -13.17
N ALA A 90 -1.79 35.41 -12.01
CA ALA A 90 -0.36 35.22 -11.78
C ALA A 90 -0.03 33.84 -11.17
N ALA A 91 -0.99 32.92 -11.10
CA ALA A 91 -0.74 31.57 -10.63
C ALA A 91 0.28 30.86 -11.54
N PRO A 92 1.36 30.29 -10.99
CA PRO A 92 2.33 29.57 -11.79
C PRO A 92 1.70 28.36 -12.49
N ALA A 93 2.08 28.09 -13.75
CA ALA A 93 1.56 26.96 -14.51
C ALA A 93 1.79 25.60 -13.82
N TRP A 94 2.89 25.46 -13.06
CA TRP A 94 3.17 24.27 -12.28
C TRP A 94 2.13 24.02 -11.17
N LEU A 95 1.55 25.09 -10.59
CA LEU A 95 0.54 24.98 -9.54
C LEU A 95 -0.79 24.46 -10.12
N THR A 96 -1.19 24.97 -11.27
CA THR A 96 -2.38 24.49 -11.99
C THR A 96 -2.23 23.03 -12.40
N ARG A 97 -1.05 22.64 -12.90
CA ARG A 97 -0.74 21.25 -13.25
C ARG A 97 -0.78 20.34 -12.01
N TYR A 98 -0.16 20.76 -10.91
CA TYR A 98 -0.13 19.98 -9.68
C TYR A 98 -1.53 19.80 -9.07
N ILE A 99 -2.39 20.82 -9.15
CA ILE A 99 -3.80 20.72 -8.76
C ILE A 99 -4.53 19.66 -9.59
N ALA A 100 -4.34 19.65 -10.93
CA ALA A 100 -4.97 18.67 -11.80
C ALA A 100 -4.46 17.23 -11.55
N GLU A 101 -3.17 17.06 -11.30
CA GLU A 101 -2.58 15.76 -10.93
C GLU A 101 -3.16 15.26 -9.59
N LEU A 102 -3.30 16.15 -8.60
CA LEU A 102 -3.86 15.81 -7.29
C LEU A 102 -5.36 15.47 -7.36
N GLU A 103 -6.12 16.14 -8.23
CA GLU A 103 -7.53 15.84 -8.49
C GLU A 103 -7.71 14.45 -9.12
N GLN A 104 -6.85 14.08 -10.07
CA GLN A 104 -6.86 12.75 -10.68
C GLN A 104 -6.54 11.65 -9.66
N GLU A 105 -5.57 11.90 -8.78
CA GLU A 105 -5.19 10.93 -7.74
C GLU A 105 -6.31 10.77 -6.70
N ILE A 106 -6.98 11.86 -6.30
CA ILE A 106 -8.16 11.78 -5.41
C ILE A 106 -9.27 10.95 -6.07
N ALA A 107 -9.59 11.19 -7.34
CA ALA A 107 -10.61 10.43 -8.06
C ALA A 107 -10.28 8.93 -8.14
N ARG A 108 -8.99 8.60 -8.31
CA ARG A 108 -8.51 7.22 -8.30
C ARG A 108 -8.66 6.57 -6.91
N LEU A 109 -8.33 7.29 -5.84
CA LEU A 109 -8.48 6.79 -4.46
C LEU A 109 -9.96 6.62 -4.08
N GLU A 110 -10.84 7.54 -4.50
CA GLU A 110 -12.29 7.44 -4.31
C GLU A 110 -12.87 6.19 -5.00
N ALA A 111 -12.38 5.83 -6.19
CA ALA A 111 -12.80 4.61 -6.89
C ALA A 111 -12.33 3.30 -6.22
N GLN A 112 -11.32 3.38 -5.34
CA GLN A 112 -10.79 2.23 -4.59
C GLN A 112 -11.43 2.08 -3.20
N ALA A 113 -12.15 3.10 -2.72
CA ALA A 113 -12.84 3.04 -1.44
C ALA A 113 -14.10 2.16 -1.57
N PRO A 114 -14.23 1.07 -0.80
CA PRO A 114 -15.47 0.29 -0.77
C PRO A 114 -16.59 1.14 -0.16
N SER A 115 -17.76 1.17 -0.82
CA SER A 115 -18.99 1.80 -0.29
C SER A 115 -19.63 0.99 0.84
#